data_AF-A0A2N7IC04-F1
#
_entry.id   AF-A0A2N7IC04-F1
#
_cell.length_a   1.000
_cell.length_b   1.000
_cell.length_c   1.000
_cell.angle_alpha   90.00
_cell.angle_beta   90.00
_cell.angle_gamma   90.00
#
_symmetry.space_group_name_H-M   'P 1'
#
loop_
_entity.id
_entity.type
_entity.pdbx_description
1 polymer ?
#
loop_
_entity_poly.entity_id
_entity_poly.type
_entity_poly.pdbx_seq_one_letter_code
_entity_poly.pdbx_strand_id
1 'polypeptide(L)'
;MGNSTQGQIVEFGSHLVKRAEWIDPPAAISWLPQTLAWQLIGLALFSAFILFWGHRYHQYLKRSYLRQAWALFQHYHANNQLAAIADLIKRLANQHWPNESVGLMDSQHFADFIANNSHGRLTADQIMDLMSTSYHPSPTLDPATQKAIYQWFKELTC
;
A
#
# COMPACT_ATOMS: atom_id res chain seq x y z
N MET A 1 -20.81 108.50 -6.57
CA MET A 1 -21.02 107.47 -7.60
C MET A 1 -19.83 106.53 -7.57
N GLY A 2 -19.94 105.41 -6.85
CA GLY A 2 -18.87 104.41 -6.74
C GLY A 2 -19.22 103.20 -7.59
N ASN A 3 -18.40 102.89 -8.59
CA ASN A 3 -18.54 101.68 -9.40
C ASN A 3 -17.96 100.49 -8.63
N SER A 4 -18.83 99.58 -8.22
CA SER A 4 -18.47 98.27 -7.67
C SER A 4 -18.04 97.35 -8.81
N THR A 5 -16.73 97.05 -8.89
CA THR A 5 -16.18 96.02 -9.77
C THR A 5 -16.58 94.64 -9.25
N GLN A 6 -17.55 94.03 -9.91
CA GLN A 6 -18.02 92.68 -9.64
C GLN A 6 -16.95 91.69 -10.11
N GLY A 7 -16.24 91.07 -9.16
CA GLY A 7 -15.21 90.08 -9.44
C GLY A 7 -15.81 88.87 -10.18
N GLN A 8 -15.30 88.59 -11.38
CA GLN A 8 -15.65 87.42 -12.16
C GLN A 8 -15.09 86.18 -11.47
N ILE A 9 -15.95 85.40 -10.81
CA ILE A 9 -15.59 84.09 -10.26
C ILE A 9 -15.37 83.17 -11.45
N VAL A 10 -14.12 82.81 -11.71
CA VAL A 10 -13.81 81.96 -12.85
C VAL A 10 -13.94 80.49 -12.44
N GLU A 11 -14.98 79.83 -12.96
CA GLU A 11 -15.31 78.40 -12.75
C GLU A 11 -14.31 77.44 -13.44
N PHE A 12 -13.01 77.68 -13.29
CA PHE A 12 -11.98 76.84 -13.90
C PHE A 12 -11.93 75.41 -13.35
N GLY A 13 -12.60 75.11 -12.24
CA GLY A 13 -12.54 73.79 -11.58
C GLY A 13 -13.72 72.84 -11.81
N SER A 14 -14.94 73.34 -12.07
CA SER A 14 -16.14 72.47 -11.98
C SER A 14 -16.30 71.53 -13.18
N HIS A 15 -15.82 71.95 -14.36
CA HIS A 15 -15.92 71.15 -15.58
C HIS A 15 -14.91 69.99 -15.62
N LEU A 16 -13.81 70.08 -14.87
CA LEU A 16 -12.83 68.99 -14.73
C LEU A 16 -13.36 67.87 -13.84
N VAL A 17 -14.07 68.24 -12.76
CA VAL A 17 -14.72 67.28 -11.85
C VAL A 17 -15.84 66.51 -12.56
N LYS A 18 -16.56 67.13 -13.51
CA LYS A 18 -17.58 66.46 -14.33
C LYS A 18 -17.03 65.37 -15.26
N ARG A 19 -15.71 65.33 -15.50
CA ARG A 19 -15.04 64.31 -16.32
C ARG A 19 -14.24 63.31 -15.50
N ALA A 20 -14.27 63.42 -14.17
CA ALA A 20 -13.68 62.42 -13.28
C ALA A 20 -14.60 61.21 -13.25
N GLU A 21 -14.41 60.30 -14.21
CA GLU A 21 -14.98 58.96 -14.14
C GLU A 21 -14.19 58.16 -13.09
N TRP A 22 -14.92 57.42 -12.25
CA TRP A 22 -14.32 56.54 -11.27
C TRP A 22 -13.58 55.42 -12.01
N ILE A 23 -12.26 55.37 -11.85
CA ILE A 23 -11.45 54.29 -12.40
C ILE A 23 -11.58 53.11 -11.44
N ASP A 24 -12.23 52.04 -11.88
CA ASP A 24 -12.23 50.79 -11.15
C ASP A 24 -10.80 50.26 -11.03
N PRO A 25 -10.38 49.77 -9.85
CA PRO A 25 -9.06 49.18 -9.70
C PRO A 25 -8.93 48.00 -10.67
N PRO A 26 -7.76 47.81 -11.30
CA PRO A 26 -7.57 46.71 -12.23
C PRO A 26 -7.84 45.39 -11.53
N ALA A 27 -8.51 44.47 -12.24
CA ALA A 27 -8.70 43.11 -11.76
C ALA A 27 -7.34 42.51 -11.35
N ALA A 28 -7.33 41.75 -10.26
CA ALA A 28 -6.11 41.12 -9.76
C ALA A 28 -5.46 40.27 -10.86
N ILE A 29 -4.20 40.57 -11.16
CA ILE A 29 -3.43 39.84 -12.17
C ILE A 29 -3.12 38.45 -11.60
N SER A 30 -3.59 37.41 -12.27
CA SER A 30 -3.21 36.04 -11.92
C SER A 30 -1.71 35.85 -12.15
N TRP A 31 -0.99 35.54 -11.08
CA TRP A 31 0.43 35.22 -11.13
C TRP A 31 0.71 33.80 -11.63
N LEU A 32 -0.33 32.98 -11.75
CA LEU A 32 -0.22 31.66 -12.36
C LEU A 32 -0.28 31.82 -13.88
N PRO A 33 0.80 31.52 -14.61
CA PRO A 33 0.77 31.53 -16.06
C PRO A 33 -0.24 30.49 -16.53
N GLN A 34 -1.28 30.93 -17.24
CA GLN A 34 -2.31 30.08 -17.82
C GLN A 34 -1.78 29.35 -19.06
N THR A 35 -0.64 28.68 -18.92
CA THR A 35 -0.01 27.90 -19.98
C THR A 35 -0.37 26.44 -19.81
N LEU A 36 -0.75 25.78 -20.91
CA LEU A 36 -1.07 24.35 -20.96
C LEU A 36 0.03 23.47 -20.35
N ALA A 37 1.28 23.95 -20.37
CA ALA A 37 2.42 23.27 -19.77
C ALA A 37 2.21 22.93 -18.28
N TRP A 38 1.61 23.81 -17.48
CA TRP A 38 1.36 23.53 -16.06
C TRP A 38 0.29 22.47 -15.84
N GLN A 39 -0.72 22.41 -16.71
CA GLN A 39 -1.72 21.35 -16.65
C GLN A 39 -1.09 19.99 -16.98
N LEU A 40 -0.20 19.93 -17.97
CA LEU A 40 0.53 18.71 -18.32
C LEU A 40 1.47 18.26 -17.19
N ILE A 41 2.18 19.19 -16.55
CA ILE A 41 3.04 18.89 -15.40
C ILE A 41 2.19 18.36 -14.23
N GLY A 42 1.07 19.02 -13.91
CA GLY A 42 0.17 18.58 -12.86
C GLY A 42 -0.37 17.15 -13.11
N LEU A 43 -0.78 16.86 -14.34
CA LEU A 43 -1.25 15.54 -14.73
C LEU A 43 -0.13 14.48 -14.65
N ALA A 44 1.08 14.83 -15.07
CA ALA A 44 2.23 13.93 -15.00
C ALA A 44 2.60 13.61 -13.55
N LEU A 45 2.64 14.61 -12.66
CA LEU A 45 2.90 14.41 -11.24
C LEU A 45 1.81 13.58 -10.57
N PHE A 46 0.54 13.86 -10.89
CA PHE A 46 -0.59 13.12 -10.35
C PHE A 46 -0.58 11.65 -10.77
N SER A 47 -0.32 11.38 -12.06
CA SER A 47 -0.21 10.00 -12.56
C SER A 47 0.99 9.26 -11.94
N ALA A 48 2.15 9.91 -11.83
CA ALA A 48 3.31 9.34 -11.14
C ALA A 48 3.01 9.03 -9.67
N PHE A 49 2.30 9.92 -8.97
CA PHE A 49 1.88 9.71 -7.59
C PHE A 49 0.97 8.49 -7.44
N ILE A 50 -0.04 8.33 -8.30
CA ILE A 50 -0.94 7.16 -8.29
C ILE A 50 -0.15 5.88 -8.54
N LEU A 51 0.74 5.86 -9.54
CA LEU A 51 1.54 4.69 -9.87
C LEU A 51 2.48 4.31 -8.71
N PHE A 52 3.13 5.30 -8.12
CA PHE A 52 4.00 5.10 -6.96
C PHE A 52 3.22 4.56 -5.76
N TRP A 53 2.05 5.15 -5.47
CA TRP A 53 1.20 4.71 -4.36
C TRP A 53 0.66 3.31 -4.59
N GLY A 54 0.17 3.01 -5.80
CA GLY A 54 -0.31 1.69 -6.18
C GLY A 54 0.78 0.63 -6.06
N HIS A 55 1.98 0.92 -6.56
CA HIS A 55 3.12 0.02 -6.44
C HIS A 55 3.50 -0.24 -4.97
N ARG A 56 3.56 0.82 -4.15
CA ARG A 56 3.87 0.70 -2.72
C ARG A 56 2.78 -0.03 -1.94
N TYR A 57 1.52 0.19 -2.30
CA TYR A 57 0.37 -0.51 -1.73
C TYR A 57 0.38 -2.00 -2.09
N HIS A 58 0.67 -2.35 -3.35
CA HIS A 58 0.85 -3.75 -3.75
C HIS A 58 1.99 -4.43 -2.97
N GLN A 59 3.12 -3.74 -2.78
CA GLN A 59 4.20 -4.26 -1.93
C GLN A 59 3.77 -4.42 -0.47
N TYR A 60 2.98 -3.48 0.06
CA TYR A 60 2.43 -3.57 1.42
C TYR A 60 1.49 -4.77 1.58
N LEU A 61 0.57 -4.99 0.63
CA LEU A 61 -0.33 -6.13 0.63
C LEU A 61 0.44 -7.45 0.60
N LYS A 62 1.49 -7.55 -0.23
CA LYS A 62 2.41 -8.70 -0.25
C LYS A 62 3.11 -8.95 1.09
N ARG A 63 3.24 -7.97 1.98
CA ARG A 63 3.80 -8.18 3.33
C ARG A 63 2.73 -8.35 4.40
N SER A 64 1.49 -7.95 4.11
CA SER A 64 0.37 -8.09 5.05
C SER A 64 -0.03 -9.55 5.25
N TYR A 65 -0.05 -10.35 4.18
CA TYR A 65 -0.43 -11.76 4.28
C TYR A 65 0.58 -12.57 5.10
N LEU A 66 1.89 -12.32 4.95
CA LEU A 66 2.94 -12.99 5.74
C LEU A 66 2.79 -12.68 7.24
N ARG A 67 2.50 -11.43 7.58
CA ARG A 67 2.26 -11.01 8.97
C ARG A 67 1.01 -11.68 9.56
N GLN A 68 -0.07 -11.77 8.79
CA GLN A 68 -1.29 -12.48 9.21
C GLN A 68 -1.04 -13.98 9.36
N ALA A 69 -0.32 -14.59 8.42
CA ALA A 69 0.05 -16.00 8.48
C ALA A 69 0.91 -16.30 9.72
N TRP A 70 1.85 -15.41 10.06
CA TRP A 70 2.64 -15.51 11.29
C TRP A 70 1.77 -15.42 12.56
N ALA A 71 0.84 -14.47 12.61
CA ALA A 71 -0.08 -14.34 13.75
C ALA A 71 -0.97 -15.59 13.91
N LEU A 72 -1.48 -16.13 12.80
CA LEU A 72 -2.27 -17.38 12.80
C LEU A 72 -1.43 -18.58 13.23
N PHE A 73 -0.19 -18.68 12.75
CA PHE A 73 0.74 -19.75 13.13
C PHE A 73 1.01 -19.72 14.63
N GLN A 74 1.28 -18.54 15.22
CA GLN A 74 1.47 -18.41 16.66
C GLN A 74 0.23 -18.85 17.45
N HIS A 75 -0.96 -18.47 16.98
CA HIS A 75 -2.22 -18.87 17.61
C HIS A 75 -2.42 -20.39 17.58
N TYR A 76 -2.21 -21.02 16.42
CA TYR A 76 -2.33 -22.47 16.28
C TYR A 76 -1.27 -23.23 17.07
N HIS A 77 -0.04 -22.72 17.08
CA HIS A 77 1.06 -23.31 17.85
C HIS A 77 0.79 -23.24 19.36
N ALA A 78 0.28 -22.12 19.88
CA ALA A 78 -0.07 -21.99 21.30
C ALA A 78 -1.20 -22.95 21.72
N ASN A 79 -2.13 -23.24 20.81
CA ASN A 79 -3.26 -24.14 21.05
C ASN A 79 -2.99 -25.60 20.63
N ASN A 80 -1.76 -25.96 20.24
CA ASN A 80 -1.38 -27.27 19.70
C ASN A 80 -2.28 -27.77 18.55
N GLN A 81 -2.77 -26.86 17.70
CA GLN A 81 -3.63 -27.17 16.57
C GLN A 81 -2.82 -27.55 15.32
N LEU A 82 -2.19 -28.74 15.36
CA LEU A 82 -1.30 -29.22 14.30
C LEU A 82 -1.98 -29.32 12.93
N ALA A 83 -3.26 -29.71 12.89
CA ALA A 83 -4.02 -29.76 11.64
C ALA A 83 -4.19 -28.38 10.98
N ALA A 84 -4.45 -27.35 11.79
CA ALA A 84 -4.55 -25.99 11.31
C ALA A 84 -3.19 -25.45 10.82
N ILE A 85 -2.08 -25.89 11.42
CA ILE A 85 -0.73 -25.58 10.96
C ILE A 85 -0.44 -26.24 9.61
N ALA A 86 -0.76 -27.51 9.44
CA ALA A 86 -0.59 -28.23 8.17
C ALA A 86 -1.35 -27.54 7.02
N ASP A 87 -2.61 -27.18 7.26
CA ASP A 87 -3.44 -26.42 6.32
C ASP A 87 -2.87 -25.03 6.02
N LEU A 88 -2.38 -24.34 7.06
CA LEU A 88 -1.78 -23.01 6.91
C LEU A 88 -0.53 -23.07 6.01
N ILE A 89 0.32 -24.08 6.18
CA ILE A 89 1.52 -24.28 5.36
C ILE A 89 1.12 -24.55 3.90
N LYS A 90 0.09 -25.37 3.63
CA LYS A 90 -0.41 -25.58 2.26
C LYS A 90 -0.90 -24.28 1.61
N ARG A 91 -1.72 -23.51 2.34
CA ARG A 91 -2.25 -22.23 1.84
C ARG A 91 -1.13 -21.24 1.57
N LEU A 92 -0.16 -21.16 2.48
CA LEU A 92 0.98 -20.29 2.34
C LEU A 92 1.87 -20.69 1.16
N ALA A 93 2.11 -21.98 0.96
CA ALA A 93 2.85 -22.49 -0.19
C ALA A 93 2.14 -22.17 -1.51
N ASN A 94 0.82 -22.37 -1.58
CA ASN A 94 0.04 -22.03 -2.78
C ASN A 94 0.08 -20.52 -3.10
N GLN A 95 0.11 -19.67 -2.07
CA GLN A 95 0.22 -18.21 -2.25
C GLN A 95 1.64 -17.76 -2.61
N HIS A 96 2.67 -18.43 -2.07
CA HIS A 96 4.07 -18.07 -2.30
C HIS A 96 4.59 -18.57 -3.66
N TRP A 97 4.10 -19.73 -4.12
CA TRP A 97 4.44 -20.33 -5.41
C TRP A 97 3.19 -20.52 -6.29
N PRO A 98 2.56 -19.44 -6.79
CA PRO A 98 1.30 -19.52 -7.52
C PRO A 98 1.38 -20.20 -8.90
N ASN A 99 2.59 -20.29 -9.48
CA ASN A 99 2.80 -20.95 -10.77
C ASN A 99 3.03 -22.46 -10.63
N GLU A 100 3.36 -22.91 -9.42
CA GLU A 100 3.51 -24.32 -9.11
C GLU A 100 2.14 -24.83 -8.71
N SER A 101 1.69 -25.95 -9.27
CA SER A 101 0.36 -26.50 -9.00
C SER A 101 0.29 -27.16 -7.62
N VAL A 102 0.70 -26.45 -6.57
CA VAL A 102 0.85 -26.93 -5.18
C VAL A 102 -0.47 -27.51 -4.67
N GLY A 103 -1.60 -26.93 -5.07
CA GLY A 103 -2.93 -27.45 -4.72
C GLY A 103 -3.31 -28.80 -5.35
N LEU A 104 -2.61 -29.23 -6.40
CA LEU A 104 -2.82 -30.52 -7.08
C LEU A 104 -1.81 -31.59 -6.64
N MET A 105 -0.79 -31.22 -5.87
CA MET A 105 0.22 -32.15 -5.39
C MET A 105 -0.37 -33.08 -4.33
N ASP A 106 0.00 -34.36 -4.37
CA ASP A 106 -0.23 -35.26 -3.25
C ASP A 106 0.68 -34.89 -2.06
N SER A 107 0.46 -35.52 -0.91
CA SER A 107 1.23 -35.22 0.31
C SER A 107 2.73 -35.47 0.16
N GLN A 108 3.15 -36.43 -0.68
CA GLN A 108 4.56 -36.77 -0.89
C GLN A 108 5.26 -35.75 -1.76
N HIS A 109 4.69 -35.46 -2.94
CA HIS A 109 5.20 -34.42 -3.83
C HIS A 109 5.20 -33.06 -3.14
N PHE A 110 4.20 -32.77 -2.31
CA PHE A 110 4.19 -31.56 -1.49
C PHE A 110 5.34 -31.53 -0.48
N ALA A 111 5.59 -32.62 0.24
CA ALA A 111 6.68 -32.71 1.21
C ALA A 111 8.06 -32.54 0.54
N ASP A 112 8.27 -33.19 -0.60
CA ASP A 112 9.50 -33.07 -1.39
C ASP A 112 9.65 -31.65 -1.94
N PHE A 113 8.56 -31.03 -2.40
CA PHE A 113 8.54 -29.65 -2.85
C PHE A 113 8.98 -28.69 -1.76
N ILE A 114 8.42 -28.79 -0.55
CA ILE A 114 8.81 -27.93 0.58
C ILE A 114 10.25 -28.20 1.00
N ALA A 115 10.68 -29.46 1.08
CA ALA A 115 12.06 -29.80 1.43
C ALA A 115 13.06 -29.15 0.47
N ASN A 116 12.83 -29.24 -0.84
CA ASN A 116 13.65 -28.63 -1.88
C ASN A 116 13.69 -27.10 -1.79
N ASN A 117 12.55 -26.46 -1.46
CA ASN A 117 12.44 -25.01 -1.33
C ASN A 117 12.86 -24.48 0.06
N SER A 118 13.13 -25.36 1.03
CA SER A 118 13.51 -24.98 2.40
C SER A 118 15.02 -24.83 2.61
N HIS A 119 15.83 -25.03 1.57
CA HIS A 119 17.31 -25.01 1.64
C HIS A 119 17.89 -25.92 2.75
N GLY A 120 17.27 -27.09 2.97
CA GLY A 120 17.72 -28.09 3.95
C GLY A 120 17.31 -27.82 5.40
N ARG A 121 16.43 -26.84 5.65
CA ARG A 121 15.90 -26.57 7.00
C ARG A 121 14.75 -27.48 7.39
N LEU A 122 14.04 -28.00 6.40
CA LEU A 122 13.00 -29.01 6.57
C LEU A 122 13.31 -30.22 5.68
N THR A 123 13.11 -31.41 6.24
CA THR A 123 13.14 -32.64 5.46
C THR A 123 11.74 -33.01 4.98
N ALA A 124 11.66 -33.79 3.90
CA ALA A 124 10.38 -34.30 3.41
C ALA A 124 9.67 -35.13 4.50
N ASP A 125 10.43 -35.94 5.26
CA ASP A 125 9.91 -36.74 6.37
C ASP A 125 9.24 -35.88 7.45
N GLN A 126 9.83 -34.74 7.80
CA GLN A 126 9.27 -33.82 8.80
C GLN A 126 7.94 -33.20 8.34
N ILE A 127 7.84 -32.85 7.05
CA ILE A 127 6.58 -32.34 6.48
C ILE A 127 5.55 -33.45 6.35
N MET A 128 5.98 -34.65 5.96
CA MET A 128 5.08 -35.80 5.87
C MET A 128 4.53 -36.17 7.23
N ASP A 129 5.36 -36.16 8.28
CA ASP A 129 4.96 -36.42 9.66
C ASP A 129 3.95 -35.39 10.15
N LEU A 130 4.14 -34.11 9.83
CA LEU A 130 3.13 -33.08 10.11
C LEU A 130 1.81 -33.34 9.39
N MET A 131 1.87 -33.69 8.10
CA MET A 131 0.69 -33.94 7.27
C MET A 131 -0.07 -35.18 7.72
N SER A 132 0.61 -36.28 8.02
CA SER A 132 -0.03 -37.51 8.51
C SER A 132 -0.64 -37.27 9.89
N THR A 133 0.12 -36.66 10.81
CA THR A 133 -0.29 -36.36 12.18
C THR A 133 -1.51 -35.44 12.22
N SER A 134 -1.70 -34.57 11.22
CA SER A 134 -2.88 -33.70 11.12
C SER A 134 -4.22 -34.44 11.08
N TYR A 135 -4.25 -35.69 10.61
CA TYR A 135 -5.47 -36.49 10.51
C TYR A 135 -5.74 -37.34 11.77
N HIS A 136 -4.82 -37.35 12.74
CA HIS A 136 -4.99 -38.12 13.96
C HIS A 136 -5.82 -37.35 15.02
N PRO A 137 -6.68 -38.05 15.80
CA PRO A 137 -7.51 -37.42 16.82
C PRO A 137 -6.71 -36.85 18.01
N SER A 138 -5.51 -37.39 18.25
CA SER A 138 -4.56 -36.90 19.25
C SER A 138 -3.22 -36.64 18.57
N PRO A 139 -3.06 -35.50 17.87
CA PRO A 139 -1.88 -35.24 17.08
C PRO A 139 -0.70 -34.90 18.00
N THR A 140 0.35 -35.71 17.96
CA THR A 140 1.60 -35.48 18.70
C THR A 140 2.76 -35.49 17.71
N LEU A 141 3.48 -34.38 17.64
CA LEU A 141 4.64 -34.24 16.76
C LEU A 141 5.92 -34.35 17.58
N ASP A 142 6.99 -34.88 16.97
CA ASP A 142 8.31 -34.87 17.60
C ASP A 142 8.77 -33.41 17.89
N PRO A 143 9.29 -33.11 19.10
CA PRO A 143 9.71 -31.75 19.44
C PRO A 143 10.79 -31.18 18.51
N ALA A 144 11.66 -32.00 17.93
CA ALA A 144 12.66 -31.52 16.98
C ALA A 144 12.00 -31.08 15.66
N THR A 145 11.04 -31.86 15.16
CA THR A 145 10.19 -31.50 14.00
C THR A 145 9.42 -30.21 14.25
N GLN A 146 8.78 -30.07 15.42
CA GLN A 146 8.03 -28.86 15.77
C GLN A 146 8.93 -27.61 15.78
N LYS A 147 10.14 -27.74 16.34
CA LYS A 147 11.14 -26.67 16.35
C LYS A 147 11.61 -26.32 14.93
N ALA A 148 11.83 -27.31 14.06
CA ALA A 148 12.25 -27.08 12.68
C ALA A 148 11.18 -26.33 11.88
N ILE A 149 9.90 -26.71 12.03
CA ILE A 149 8.77 -26.03 11.39
C ILE A 149 8.65 -24.59 11.87
N TYR A 150 8.77 -24.36 13.18
CA TYR A 150 8.80 -23.00 13.75
C TYR A 150 9.99 -22.18 13.18
N GLN A 151 11.17 -22.82 13.14
CA GLN A 151 12.41 -22.40 12.46
C GLN A 151 12.12 -21.74 11.12
N TRP A 152 11.70 -22.60 10.21
CA TRP A 152 11.45 -22.31 8.82
C TRP A 152 10.32 -21.29 8.63
N PHE A 153 9.21 -21.43 9.35
CA PHE A 153 8.07 -20.53 9.18
C PHE A 153 8.39 -19.10 9.61
N LYS A 154 9.19 -18.94 10.68
CA LYS A 154 9.68 -17.63 11.12
C LYS A 154 10.53 -16.95 10.04
N GLU A 155 11.46 -17.68 9.43
CA GLU A 155 12.35 -17.13 8.40
C GLU A 155 11.62 -16.85 7.08
N LEU A 156 10.57 -17.60 6.76
CA LEU A 156 9.77 -17.36 5.57
C LEU A 156 8.90 -16.11 5.70
N THR A 157 8.53 -15.74 6.94
CA THR A 157 7.61 -14.63 7.22
C THR A 157 8.30 -13.35 7.72
N CYS A 158 9.54 -13.42 8.22
CA CYS A 158 10.32 -12.30 8.77
C CYS A 158 11.45 -11.87 7.83
#